data_AF-A0A0K0DHT4-F1
#
_entry.id   AF-A0A0K0DHT4-F1
#
_cell.length_a   1.000
_cell.length_b   1.000
_cell.length_c   1.000
_cell.angle_alpha   90.00
_cell.angle_beta   90.00
_cell.angle_gamma   90.00
#
_symmetry.space_group_name_H-M   'P 1'
#
loop_
_entity.id
_entity.type
_entity.pdbx_description
1 polymer ?
#
loop_
_entity_poly.entity_id
_entity_poly.type
_entity_poly.pdbx_seq_one_letter_code
_entity_poly.pdbx_strand_id
1 'polypeptide(L)'
;LATDSVVVYSDKAEVRRVLTVVLPKGTHEIVIKNVSAVIERESVRVDGKGVLIQEVQYQEMQVDSEQETEKILILEREKVIAENERFAAEDEISLRTVTGSTICHESLQEPSSIGFLATSDALSNLMNFLAFYGETVSSMKRTLRLKQREWEQYSEKIEALERQIDHLRCGNEYDSVKRCWFLQTIM
;
A
#
# COMPACT_ATOMS: atom_id res chain seq x y z
N LEU A 1 7.61 18.44 -13.65
CA LEU A 1 7.91 19.44 -14.70
C LEU A 1 7.74 18.76 -16.05
N ALA A 2 6.99 19.37 -16.97
CA ALA A 2 6.83 18.82 -18.31
C ALA A 2 8.09 19.07 -19.14
N THR A 3 8.58 18.04 -19.81
CA THR A 3 9.68 18.15 -20.78
C THR A 3 9.14 18.73 -22.08
N ASP A 4 9.72 19.84 -22.52
CA ASP A 4 9.37 20.53 -23.75
C ASP A 4 10.22 20.03 -24.92
N SER A 5 11.53 19.93 -24.72
CA SER A 5 12.45 19.38 -25.72
C SER A 5 13.69 18.74 -25.10
N VAL A 6 14.30 17.82 -25.85
CA VAL A 6 15.55 17.16 -25.50
C VAL A 6 16.46 17.19 -26.72
N VAL A 7 17.67 17.71 -26.56
CA VAL A 7 18.72 17.69 -27.58
C VAL A 7 19.85 16.81 -27.08
N VAL A 8 20.15 15.74 -27.80
CA VAL A 8 21.16 14.75 -27.41
C VAL A 8 22.45 15.00 -28.17
N TYR A 9 23.55 15.13 -27.44
CA TYR A 9 24.92 15.20 -27.94
C TYR A 9 25.63 13.86 -27.68
N SER A 10 26.87 13.72 -28.15
CA SER A 10 27.65 12.48 -27.99
C SER A 10 27.92 12.11 -26.52
N ASP A 11 28.02 13.11 -25.64
CA ASP A 11 28.44 12.97 -24.24
C ASP A 11 27.40 13.49 -23.23
N LYS A 12 26.39 14.24 -23.67
CA LYS A 12 25.40 14.89 -22.79
C LYS A 12 24.07 15.10 -23.50
N ALA A 13 23.03 15.43 -22.74
CA ALA A 13 21.75 15.88 -23.30
C ALA A 13 21.33 17.20 -22.65
N GLU A 14 20.90 18.15 -23.47
CA GLU A 14 20.20 19.36 -23.01
C GLU A 14 18.71 19.04 -22.91
N VAL A 15 18.14 19.21 -21.72
CA VAL A 15 16.71 18.97 -21.46
C VAL A 15 16.05 20.29 -21.12
N ARG A 16 15.12 20.75 -21.95
CA ARG A 16 14.29 21.92 -21.68
C ARG A 16 12.99 21.50 -21.05
N ARG A 17 12.65 22.14 -19.94
CA ARG A 17 11.40 21.91 -19.20
C ARG A 17 10.69 23.23 -19.01
N VAL A 18 9.36 23.20 -19.12
CA VAL A 18 8.52 24.38 -18.93
C VAL A 18 7.77 24.26 -17.62
N LEU A 19 7.81 25.32 -16.82
CA LEU A 19 7.04 25.49 -15.61
C LEU A 19 6.08 26.66 -15.81
N THR A 20 4.79 26.42 -15.61
CA THR A 20 3.76 27.47 -15.60
C THR A 20 3.25 27.63 -14.19
N VAL A 21 3.43 28.82 -13.61
CA VAL A 21 2.97 29.18 -12.27
C VAL A 21 2.26 30.53 -12.33
N VAL A 22 1.21 30.67 -11.53
CA VAL A 22 0.50 31.95 -11.36
C VAL A 22 0.98 32.56 -10.06
N LEU A 23 1.70 33.68 -10.15
CA LEU A 23 2.27 34.39 -9.02
C LEU A 23 1.64 35.78 -8.90
N PRO A 24 1.33 36.26 -7.67
CA PRO A 24 0.91 37.64 -7.47
C PRO A 24 2.08 38.61 -7.70
N LYS A 25 1.81 39.91 -7.81
CA LYS A 25 2.87 40.93 -7.92
C LYS A 25 3.77 40.91 -6.69
N GLY A 26 5.08 41.04 -6.90
CA GLY A 26 6.07 41.04 -5.83
C GLY A 26 7.22 40.06 -6.07
N THR A 27 8.00 39.81 -5.02
CA THR A 27 9.15 38.92 -5.03
C THR A 27 8.75 37.53 -4.58
N HIS A 28 9.11 36.51 -5.36
CA HIS A 28 8.82 35.10 -5.08
C HIS A 28 10.07 34.24 -5.18
N GLU A 29 10.14 33.25 -4.32
CA GLU A 29 11.14 32.20 -4.34
C GLU A 29 10.50 30.91 -4.88
N ILE A 30 11.02 30.40 -5.99
CA ILE A 30 10.59 29.15 -6.60
C ILE A 30 11.64 28.09 -6.31
N VAL A 31 11.23 27.00 -5.67
CA VAL A 31 12.12 25.88 -5.32
C VAL A 31 11.85 24.68 -6.22
N ILE A 32 12.83 24.31 -7.04
CA ILE A 32 12.79 23.09 -7.84
C ILE A 32 13.51 21.99 -7.06
N LYS A 33 12.74 21.01 -6.59
CA LYS A 33 13.23 19.85 -5.83
C LYS A 33 13.48 18.64 -6.73
N ASN A 34 14.21 17.66 -6.21
CA ASN A 34 14.49 16.37 -6.84
C ASN A 34 15.21 16.52 -8.19
N VAL A 35 16.26 17.34 -8.16
CA VAL A 35 17.13 17.58 -9.32
C VAL A 35 18.06 16.38 -9.48
N SER A 36 18.23 15.92 -10.73
CA SER A 36 19.07 14.75 -11.02
C SER A 36 20.51 14.93 -10.53
N ALA A 37 21.08 13.88 -9.94
CA ALA A 37 22.48 13.82 -9.53
C ALA A 37 23.48 13.99 -10.68
N VAL A 38 23.06 13.70 -11.91
CA VAL A 38 23.91 13.70 -13.11
C VAL A 38 23.90 15.07 -13.80
N ILE A 39 23.08 16.02 -13.34
CA ILE A 39 23.07 17.35 -13.92
C ILE A 39 24.39 18.06 -13.57
N GLU A 40 24.95 18.78 -14.53
CA GLU A 40 26.13 19.60 -14.31
C GLU A 40 25.72 20.87 -13.53
N ARG A 41 26.40 21.14 -12.42
CA ARG A 41 26.01 22.19 -11.46
C ARG A 41 25.95 23.57 -12.09
N GLU A 42 26.77 23.85 -13.10
CA GLU A 42 26.81 25.16 -13.75
C GLU A 42 26.07 25.18 -15.09
N SER A 43 25.37 24.11 -15.46
CA SER A 43 24.70 24.00 -16.77
C SER A 43 23.25 24.46 -16.78
N VAL A 44 22.67 24.79 -15.61
CA VAL A 44 21.28 25.22 -15.53
C VAL A 44 21.13 26.66 -15.99
N ARG A 45 20.20 26.88 -16.90
CA ARG A 45 19.78 28.19 -17.39
C ARG A 45 18.28 28.29 -17.22
N VAL A 46 17.82 29.42 -16.70
CA VAL A 46 16.40 29.66 -16.44
C VAL A 46 16.00 30.93 -17.18
N ASP A 47 14.87 30.86 -17.87
CA ASP A 47 14.27 31.98 -18.60
C ASP A 47 12.82 32.16 -18.16
N GLY A 48 12.38 33.41 -18.06
CA GLY A 48 11.10 33.81 -17.49
C GLY A 48 10.30 34.67 -18.46
N LYS A 49 9.13 34.18 -18.90
CA LYS A 49 8.19 35.00 -19.67
C LYS A 49 7.36 35.85 -18.73
N GLY A 50 7.57 37.17 -18.76
CA GLY A 50 6.81 38.13 -17.93
C GLY A 50 7.25 38.20 -16.47
N VAL A 51 8.42 37.64 -16.16
CA VAL A 51 9.00 37.61 -14.81
C VAL A 51 10.50 37.88 -14.93
N LEU A 52 11.06 38.72 -14.06
CA LEU A 52 12.49 38.95 -13.97
C LEU A 52 13.11 37.94 -12.99
N ILE A 53 14.06 37.14 -13.46
CA ILE A 53 14.85 36.24 -12.60
C ILE A 53 15.99 37.05 -12.01
N GLN A 54 16.04 37.17 -10.69
CA GLN A 54 17.09 37.90 -9.99
C GLN A 54 18.28 37.01 -9.68
N GLU A 55 18.01 35.82 -9.14
CA GLU A 55 19.05 34.93 -8.63
C GLU A 55 18.66 33.47 -8.84
N VAL A 56 19.67 32.65 -9.14
CA VAL A 56 19.55 31.20 -9.30
C VAL A 56 20.62 30.56 -8.42
N GLN A 57 20.20 29.86 -7.37
CA GLN A 57 21.10 29.19 -6.44
C GLN A 57 20.90 27.68 -6.47
N TYR A 58 22.01 26.94 -6.48
CA TYR A 58 22.03 25.50 -6.31
C TYR A 58 22.37 25.14 -4.87
N GLN A 59 21.59 24.23 -4.27
CA GLN A 59 21.90 23.72 -2.95
C GLN A 59 21.80 22.19 -2.91
N GLU A 60 22.81 21.59 -2.30
CA GLU A 60 22.82 20.18 -1.88
C GLU A 60 22.63 20.14 -0.37
N MET A 61 21.58 19.46 0.08
CA MET A 61 21.34 19.18 1.48
C MET A 61 21.46 17.69 1.70
N GLN A 62 22.18 17.27 2.74
CA GLN A 62 22.13 15.87 3.13
C GLN A 62 20.70 15.51 3.52
N VAL A 63 20.27 14.33 3.10
CA VAL A 63 19.01 13.76 3.55
C VAL A 63 19.11 13.61 5.06
N ASP A 64 18.18 14.26 5.77
CA ASP A 64 18.03 14.08 7.21
C ASP A 64 17.63 12.62 7.47
N SER A 65 18.63 11.80 7.82
CA SER A 65 18.45 10.37 8.05
C SER A 65 17.44 10.13 9.17
N GLU A 66 17.37 11.03 10.16
CA GLU A 66 16.50 10.86 11.33
C GLU A 66 15.02 10.88 10.91
N GLN A 67 14.61 11.83 10.08
CA GLN A 67 13.23 11.93 9.61
C GLN A 67 12.81 10.77 8.72
N GLU A 68 13.70 10.26 7.87
CA GLU A 68 13.39 9.11 7.01
C GLU A 68 13.41 7.80 7.81
N THR A 69 14.30 7.67 8.81
CA THR A 69 14.26 6.55 9.76
C THR A 69 12.98 6.55 10.60
N GLU A 70 12.48 7.71 11.04
CA GLU A 70 11.22 7.78 11.79
C GLU A 70 10.04 7.35 10.92
N LYS A 71 10.00 7.74 9.64
CA LYS A 71 8.97 7.26 8.70
C LYS A 71 9.02 5.75 8.52
N ILE A 72 10.23 5.18 8.39
CA ILE A 72 10.41 3.73 8.31
C ILE A 72 9.92 3.05 9.60
N LEU A 73 10.28 3.58 10.77
CA LEU A 73 9.83 3.06 12.07
C LEU A 73 8.32 3.09 12.24
N ILE A 74 7.65 4.16 11.79
CA ILE A 74 6.19 4.27 11.80
C ILE A 74 5.57 3.17 10.91
N LEU A 75 6.06 3.03 9.68
CA LEU A 75 5.56 2.02 8.75
C LEU A 75 5.82 0.59 9.25
N GLU A 76 6.96 0.34 9.90
CA GLU A 76 7.27 -0.95 10.53
C GLU A 76 6.32 -1.27 11.69
N ARG A 77 5.99 -0.28 12.54
CA ARG A 77 4.98 -0.47 13.59
C ARG A 77 3.61 -0.77 12.99
N GLU A 78 3.19 -0.03 11.98
CA GLU A 78 1.93 -0.28 11.29
C GLU A 78 1.88 -1.66 10.64
N LYS A 79 2.99 -2.11 10.05
CA LYS A 79 3.14 -3.46 9.50
C LYS A 79 2.95 -4.51 10.59
N VAL A 80 3.61 -4.38 11.74
CA VAL A 80 3.47 -5.32 12.86
C VAL A 80 2.03 -5.40 13.36
N ILE A 81 1.33 -4.26 13.42
CA ILE A 81 -0.09 -4.24 13.80
C ILE A 81 -0.92 -5.01 12.77
N ALA A 82 -0.73 -4.76 11.48
CA ALA A 82 -1.46 -5.46 10.41
C ALA A 82 -1.13 -6.96 10.36
N GLU A 83 0.12 -7.37 10.66
CA GLU A 83 0.53 -8.78 10.76
C GLU A 83 -0.16 -9.48 11.93
N ASN A 84 -0.28 -8.83 13.08
CA ASN A 84 -1.00 -9.37 14.23
C ASN A 84 -2.50 -9.56 13.91
N GLU A 85 -3.12 -8.59 13.23
CA GLU A 85 -4.52 -8.69 12.79
C GLU A 85 -4.71 -9.80 11.76
N ARG A 86 -3.79 -9.95 10.80
CA ARG A 86 -3.79 -11.06 9.83
C ARG A 86 -3.68 -12.41 10.55
N PHE A 87 -2.78 -12.53 11.51
CA PHE A 87 -2.57 -13.78 12.26
C PHE A 87 -3.81 -14.15 13.08
N ALA A 88 -4.48 -13.17 13.71
CA ALA A 88 -5.74 -13.40 14.41
C ALA A 88 -6.85 -13.87 13.45
N ALA A 89 -6.95 -13.28 12.26
CA ALA A 89 -7.91 -13.72 11.24
C ALA A 89 -7.59 -15.13 10.73
N GLU A 90 -6.31 -15.46 10.55
CA GLU A 90 -5.86 -16.79 10.10
C GLU A 90 -6.17 -17.87 11.14
N ASP A 91 -5.95 -17.60 12.43
CA ASP A 91 -6.29 -18.52 13.52
C ASP A 91 -7.81 -18.78 13.58
N GLU A 92 -8.63 -17.73 13.43
CA GLU A 92 -10.09 -17.87 13.34
C GLU A 92 -10.53 -18.73 12.13
N ILE A 93 -9.90 -18.56 10.97
CA ILE A 93 -10.19 -19.35 9.76
C ILE A 93 -9.78 -20.80 9.95
N SER A 94 -8.57 -21.04 10.48
CA SER A 94 -8.03 -22.37 10.76
C SER A 94 -8.94 -23.15 11.70
N LEU A 95 -9.30 -22.54 12.84
CA LEU A 95 -10.21 -23.14 13.83
C LEU A 95 -11.56 -23.53 13.19
N ARG A 96 -12.17 -22.65 12.40
CA ARG A 96 -13.48 -22.92 11.78
C ARG A 96 -13.42 -23.94 10.65
N THR A 97 -12.31 -24.01 9.93
CA THR A 97 -12.13 -25.00 8.85
C THR A 97 -12.04 -26.41 9.42
N VAL A 98 -11.30 -26.61 10.52
CA VAL A 98 -11.17 -27.90 11.21
C VAL A 98 -12.54 -28.43 11.68
N THR A 99 -13.37 -27.56 12.25
CA THR A 99 -14.73 -27.91 12.72
C THR A 99 -15.69 -28.28 11.58
N GLY A 100 -15.48 -27.74 10.37
CA GLY A 100 -16.27 -28.10 9.19
C GLY A 100 -15.91 -29.49 8.62
N SER A 101 -14.63 -29.89 8.71
CA SER A 101 -14.13 -31.16 8.18
C SER A 101 -14.47 -32.39 9.03
N THR A 102 -14.65 -32.25 10.36
CA THR A 102 -14.98 -33.38 11.24
C THR A 102 -16.41 -33.90 11.07
N ILE A 103 -17.29 -33.15 10.39
CA ILE A 103 -18.70 -33.53 10.18
C ILE A 103 -18.85 -34.49 8.97
N CYS A 104 -17.85 -34.63 8.11
CA CYS A 104 -17.95 -35.39 6.86
C CYS A 104 -17.24 -36.75 6.86
N HIS A 105 -16.65 -37.18 7.98
CA HIS A 105 -15.84 -38.39 8.03
C HIS A 105 -16.25 -39.33 9.17
N GLU A 106 -17.55 -39.62 9.29
CA GLU A 106 -18.00 -40.76 10.08
C GLU A 106 -18.65 -41.77 9.12
N SER A 107 -18.03 -42.94 9.06
CA SER A 107 -18.35 -44.02 8.13
C SER A 107 -19.75 -44.54 8.39
N LEU A 108 -20.51 -44.74 7.32
CA LEU A 108 -21.75 -45.49 7.30
C LEU A 108 -21.49 -46.94 7.75
N GLN A 109 -21.57 -47.19 9.06
CA GLN A 109 -21.97 -48.49 9.57
C GLN A 109 -23.49 -48.47 9.71
N GLU A 110 -24.17 -49.27 8.90
CA GLU A 110 -25.60 -49.51 9.02
C GLU A 110 -25.93 -50.05 10.43
N PRO A 111 -26.87 -49.43 11.15
CA PRO A 111 -27.62 -50.13 12.18
C PRO A 111 -29.04 -50.37 11.66
N SER A 112 -29.42 -51.65 11.67
CA SER A 112 -30.79 -52.11 11.57
C SER A 112 -31.73 -51.35 12.53
N SER A 113 -32.51 -50.37 12.04
CA SER A 113 -33.61 -49.74 12.81
C SER A 113 -34.57 -48.94 11.90
N ILE A 114 -35.23 -49.63 10.97
CA ILE A 114 -36.28 -49.06 10.08
C ILE A 114 -37.54 -48.61 10.88
N GLY A 115 -37.68 -49.00 12.15
CA GLY A 115 -38.84 -48.66 13.00
C GLY A 115 -38.81 -47.29 13.69
N PHE A 116 -37.68 -46.59 13.72
CA PHE A 116 -37.54 -45.32 14.46
C PHE A 116 -38.11 -44.09 13.70
N LEU A 117 -38.13 -44.13 12.37
CA LEU A 117 -38.65 -43.04 11.52
C LEU A 117 -40.17 -43.13 11.24
N ALA A 118 -40.84 -44.17 11.72
CA ALA A 118 -42.27 -44.40 11.46
C ALA A 118 -43.19 -43.50 12.30
N THR A 119 -42.67 -42.87 13.36
CA THR A 119 -43.41 -41.89 14.17
C THR A 119 -43.27 -40.49 13.57
N SER A 120 -44.41 -39.87 13.23
CA SER A 120 -44.49 -38.51 12.66
C SER A 120 -43.71 -37.48 13.49
N ASP A 121 -43.68 -37.62 14.81
CA ASP A 121 -42.96 -36.73 15.72
C ASP A 121 -41.43 -36.89 15.60
N ALA A 122 -40.94 -38.12 15.41
CA ALA A 122 -39.51 -38.38 15.20
C ALA A 122 -39.03 -37.79 13.86
N LEU A 123 -39.86 -37.90 12.80
CA LEU A 123 -39.59 -37.27 11.50
C LEU A 123 -39.59 -35.74 11.58
N SER A 124 -40.56 -35.14 12.28
CA SER A 124 -40.62 -33.68 12.51
C SER A 124 -39.38 -33.18 13.27
N ASN A 125 -38.98 -33.87 14.34
CA ASN A 125 -37.79 -33.52 15.10
C ASN A 125 -36.50 -33.68 14.28
N LEU A 126 -36.41 -34.72 13.45
CA LEU A 126 -35.29 -34.89 12.52
C LEU A 126 -35.25 -33.76 11.47
N MET A 127 -36.40 -33.36 10.91
CA MET A 127 -36.46 -32.23 9.98
C MET A 127 -36.01 -30.93 10.64
N ASN A 128 -36.43 -30.68 11.89
CA ASN A 128 -36.00 -29.52 12.66
C ASN A 128 -34.49 -29.55 12.95
N PHE A 129 -33.94 -30.72 13.28
CA PHE A 129 -32.52 -30.92 13.44
C PHE A 129 -31.77 -30.61 12.13
N LEU A 130 -32.16 -31.22 11.01
CA LEU A 130 -31.51 -30.99 9.72
C LEU A 130 -31.60 -29.53 9.28
N ALA A 131 -32.73 -28.86 9.51
CA ALA A 131 -32.90 -27.44 9.25
C ALA A 131 -31.95 -26.59 10.10
N PHE A 132 -31.87 -26.85 11.40
CA PHE A 132 -30.96 -26.15 12.31
C PHE A 132 -29.48 -26.31 11.90
N TYR A 133 -29.05 -27.52 11.56
CA TYR A 133 -27.69 -27.77 11.10
C TYR A 133 -27.41 -27.11 9.74
N GLY A 134 -28.38 -27.15 8.81
CA GLY A 134 -28.29 -26.45 7.54
C GLY A 134 -28.11 -24.94 7.71
N GLU A 135 -28.88 -24.33 8.61
CA GLU A 135 -28.77 -22.91 8.93
C GLU A 135 -27.43 -22.59 9.64
N THR A 136 -27.02 -23.43 10.58
CA THR A 136 -25.75 -23.27 11.33
C THR A 136 -24.53 -23.33 10.39
N VAL A 137 -24.49 -24.33 9.50
CA VAL A 137 -23.41 -24.47 8.50
C VAL A 137 -23.43 -23.31 7.50
N SER A 138 -24.62 -22.88 7.06
CA SER A 138 -24.76 -21.73 6.16
C SER A 138 -24.23 -20.43 6.79
N SER A 139 -24.58 -20.20 8.06
CA SER A 139 -24.07 -19.07 8.86
C SER A 139 -22.55 -19.15 9.01
N MET A 140 -22.01 -20.31 9.40
CA MET A 140 -20.58 -20.55 9.57
C MET A 140 -19.79 -20.34 8.26
N LYS A 141 -20.32 -20.80 7.12
CA LYS A 141 -19.70 -20.57 5.82
C LYS A 141 -19.69 -19.09 5.43
N ARG A 142 -20.73 -18.33 5.81
CA ARG A 142 -20.78 -16.88 5.58
C ARG A 142 -19.72 -16.17 6.42
N THR A 143 -19.58 -16.51 7.70
CA THR A 143 -18.56 -15.89 8.57
C THR A 143 -17.14 -16.26 8.14
N LEU A 144 -16.90 -17.49 7.68
CA LEU A 144 -15.62 -17.91 7.11
C LEU A 144 -15.23 -17.05 5.91
N ARG A 145 -16.16 -16.82 4.97
CA ARG A 145 -15.92 -15.97 3.79
C ARG A 145 -15.71 -14.49 4.13
N LEU A 146 -16.25 -14.01 5.24
CA LEU A 146 -15.98 -12.65 5.72
C LEU A 146 -14.56 -12.57 6.27
N LYS A 147 -14.19 -13.51 7.14
CA LYS A 147 -12.84 -13.60 7.72
C LYS A 147 -11.76 -13.79 6.66
N GLN A 148 -12.02 -14.60 5.63
CA GLN A 148 -11.12 -14.76 4.50
C GLN A 148 -10.84 -13.44 3.78
N ARG A 149 -11.87 -12.60 3.58
CA ARG A 149 -11.70 -11.27 2.97
C ARG A 149 -10.95 -10.30 3.88
N GLU A 150 -11.18 -10.36 5.19
CA GLU A 150 -10.40 -9.58 6.17
C GLU A 150 -8.91 -9.98 6.10
N TRP A 151 -8.63 -11.29 6.05
CA TRP A 151 -7.27 -11.80 5.90
C TRP A 151 -6.60 -11.31 4.60
N GLU A 152 -7.32 -11.35 3.46
CA GLU A 152 -6.84 -10.82 2.18
C GLU A 152 -6.53 -9.31 2.27
N GLN A 153 -7.41 -8.52 2.90
CA GLN A 153 -7.20 -7.08 3.09
C GLN A 153 -5.94 -6.79 3.93
N TYR A 154 -5.73 -7.53 5.01
CA TYR A 154 -4.52 -7.36 5.82
C TYR A 154 -3.27 -7.80 5.07
N SER A 155 -3.35 -8.87 4.25
CA SER A 155 -2.24 -9.31 3.41
C SER A 155 -1.85 -8.24 2.38
N GLU A 156 -2.82 -7.68 1.66
CA GLU A 156 -2.58 -6.59 0.70
C GLU A 156 -1.97 -5.35 1.38
N LYS A 157 -2.45 -5.00 2.57
CA LYS A 157 -1.93 -3.88 3.36
C LYS A 157 -0.47 -4.12 3.77
N ILE A 158 -0.13 -5.33 4.21
CA ILE A 158 1.25 -5.69 4.58
C ILE A 158 2.18 -5.56 3.36
N GLU A 159 1.79 -6.11 2.21
CA GLU A 159 2.60 -5.99 0.99
C GLU A 159 2.78 -4.53 0.54
N ALA A 160 1.75 -3.70 0.68
CA ALA A 160 1.83 -2.28 0.35
C ALA A 160 2.79 -1.54 1.30
N LEU A 161 2.77 -1.86 2.60
CA LEU A 161 3.68 -1.29 3.58
C LEU A 161 5.12 -1.74 3.35
N GLU A 162 5.34 -3.02 3.04
CA GLU A 162 6.68 -3.55 2.70
C GLU A 162 7.27 -2.85 1.48
N ARG A 163 6.50 -2.70 0.41
CA ARG A 163 6.95 -1.96 -0.78
C ARG A 163 7.31 -0.51 -0.46
N GLN A 164 6.58 0.15 0.44
CA GLN A 164 6.89 1.52 0.87
C GLN A 164 8.18 1.57 1.70
N ILE A 165 8.37 0.63 2.62
CA ILE A 165 9.60 0.52 3.43
C ILE A 165 10.79 0.28 2.52
N ASP A 166 10.69 -0.66 1.57
CA ASP A 166 11.76 -0.95 0.61
C ASP A 166 12.07 0.26 -0.27
N HIS A 167 11.05 0.97 -0.74
CA HIS A 167 11.24 2.19 -1.51
C HIS A 167 12.03 3.25 -0.74
N LEU A 168 11.70 3.47 0.54
CA LEU A 168 12.40 4.43 1.39
C LEU A 168 13.84 3.99 1.69
N ARG A 169 14.06 2.70 1.94
CA ARG A 169 15.41 2.16 2.19
C ARG A 169 16.29 2.27 0.95
N CYS A 170 15.81 1.81 -0.21
CA CYS A 170 16.54 1.92 -1.46
C CYS A 170 16.77 3.37 -1.86
N GLY A 171 15.77 4.26 -1.72
CA GLY A 171 15.92 5.67 -2.04
C GLY A 171 17.11 6.32 -1.33
N ASN A 172 17.32 5.98 -0.05
CA ASN A 172 18.41 6.53 0.75
C ASN A 172 19.79 5.92 0.42
N GLU A 173 19.84 4.65 0.01
CA GLU A 173 21.10 4.01 -0.41
C GLU A 173 21.67 4.60 -1.71
N TYR A 174 20.80 4.96 -2.66
CA TYR A 174 21.22 5.43 -3.98
C TYR A 174 21.40 6.95 -4.08
N ASP A 175 20.70 7.75 -3.27
CA ASP A 175 20.81 9.21 -3.32
C ASP A 175 20.55 9.87 -1.95
N SER A 176 21.57 9.89 -1.10
CA SER A 176 21.52 10.52 0.24
C SER A 176 21.57 12.06 0.22
N VAL A 177 21.42 12.68 -0.95
CA VAL A 177 21.52 14.13 -1.13
C VAL A 177 20.28 14.67 -1.83
N LYS A 178 19.58 15.60 -1.15
CA LYS A 178 18.51 16.39 -1.74
C LYS A 178 19.12 17.56 -2.50
N ARG A 179 18.94 17.56 -3.83
CA ARG A 179 19.40 18.62 -4.73
C ARG A 179 18.24 19.54 -5.09
N CYS A 180 18.43 20.83 -4.83
CA CYS A 180 17.43 21.86 -5.06
C CYS A 180 18.01 23.04 -5.84
N TRP A 181 17.20 23.62 -6.71
CA TRP A 181 17.45 24.93 -7.31
C TRP A 181 16.47 25.95 -6.76
N PHE A 182 16.99 27.06 -6.28
CA PHE A 182 16.23 28.20 -5.78
C PHE A 182 16.28 29.31 -6.82
N LEU A 183 15.11 29.83 -7.17
CA LEU A 183 14.96 30.90 -8.16
C LEU A 183 14.26 32.06 -7.48
N GLN A 184 14.98 33.18 -7.32
CA GLN A 184 14.36 34.42 -6.88
C GLN A 184 13.84 35.19 -8.08
N THR A 185 12.57 35.54 -8.05
CA THR A 185 11.85 36.13 -9.18
C THR A 185 11.06 37.37 -8.77
N ILE A 186 10.91 38.32 -9.68
CA ILE A 186 10.08 39.52 -9.50
C ILE A 186 9.09 39.67 -10.66
N MET A 187 7.84 39.94 -10.32
CA MET A 187 6.74 40.30 -11.24
C MET A 187 6.32 41.76 -11.12
#